data_AF-A0A2V2S815-F1
#
_entry.id   AF-A0A2V2S815-F1
#
_cell.length_a   1.000
_cell.length_b   1.000
_cell.length_c   1.000
_cell.angle_alpha   90.00
_cell.angle_beta   90.00
_cell.angle_gamma   90.00
#
_symmetry.space_group_name_H-M   'P 1'
#
loop_
_entity.id
_entity.type
_entity.pdbx_description
1 polymer ?
#
loop_
_entity_poly.entity_id
_entity_poly.type
_entity_poly.pdbx_seq_one_letter_code
_entity_poly.pdbx_strand_id
1 'polypeptide(L)'
;MKKHIVLTLGLATVLVSAAQAGQEQLAASIKQAREEAASTATQLSTTLTALNTLVGTKGDLNPCYQAFRSEIPKTESAATVTRARLETMTKERENYFRDWQATIQGINNPSLQKKAQKRLDAAAKSYDKVQEEMKAAADKFRPFLSDLSDIDKALSHDVTADGIKSMKSTVRSANWNYKFVSSAIKDALKEMDKMEKALSAQSS
;
A
#
# COMPACT_ATOMS: atom_id res chain seq x y z
N MET A 1 7.84 18.69 61.90
CA MET A 1 6.97 17.92 60.99
C MET A 1 6.56 18.83 59.82
N LYS A 2 7.22 18.71 58.66
CA LYS A 2 6.89 19.49 57.45
C LYS A 2 6.03 18.59 56.55
N LYS A 3 4.78 19.00 56.28
CA LYS A 3 3.88 18.28 55.36
C LYS A 3 4.26 18.68 53.93
N HIS A 4 4.63 17.71 53.11
CA HIS A 4 4.85 17.86 51.68
C HIS A 4 3.49 18.04 51.00
N ILE A 5 3.28 19.18 50.34
CA ILE A 5 2.15 19.38 49.42
C ILE A 5 2.61 18.83 48.07
N VAL A 6 2.10 17.66 47.72
CA VAL A 6 2.20 17.10 46.38
C VAL A 6 1.16 17.81 45.52
N LEU A 7 1.64 18.68 44.63
CA LEU A 7 0.80 19.32 43.61
C LEU A 7 0.73 18.39 42.41
N THR A 8 -0.30 17.56 42.34
CA THR A 8 -0.61 16.73 41.17
C THR A 8 -1.11 17.63 40.03
N LEU A 9 -0.26 17.86 39.02
CA LEU A 9 -0.68 18.35 37.71
C LEU A 9 -1.54 17.28 37.01
N GLY A 10 -2.84 17.28 37.31
CA GLY A 10 -3.80 16.29 36.83
C GLY A 10 -4.38 16.50 35.42
N LEU A 11 -3.85 17.44 34.62
CA LEU A 11 -4.41 17.73 33.28
C LEU A 11 -3.48 17.38 32.10
N ALA A 12 -2.21 17.03 32.35
CA ALA A 12 -1.26 16.67 31.29
C ALA A 12 -1.32 15.19 30.90
N THR A 13 -1.96 14.33 31.69
CA THR A 13 -1.96 12.87 31.48
C THR A 13 -2.97 12.39 30.44
N VAL A 14 -4.09 13.09 30.25
CA VAL A 14 -5.18 12.65 29.36
C VAL A 14 -4.91 13.01 27.88
N LEU A 15 -4.28 14.15 27.60
CA LEU A 15 -3.93 14.53 26.23
C LEU A 15 -2.77 13.69 25.66
N VAL A 16 -1.85 13.26 26.52
CA VAL A 16 -0.73 12.39 26.14
C VAL A 16 -1.24 10.99 25.74
N SER A 17 -2.23 10.44 26.45
CA SER A 17 -2.72 9.08 26.17
C SER A 17 -3.54 8.98 24.88
N ALA A 18 -4.36 9.99 24.54
CA ALA A 18 -5.11 10.00 23.29
C ALA A 18 -4.22 10.19 22.05
N ALA A 19 -3.23 11.09 22.14
CA ALA A 19 -2.23 11.26 21.08
C ALA A 19 -1.40 9.99 20.87
N GLN A 20 -1.01 9.32 21.97
CA GLN A 20 -0.30 8.04 21.93
C GLN A 20 -1.14 6.94 21.27
N ALA A 21 -2.43 6.82 21.63
CA ALA A 21 -3.33 5.84 21.02
C ALA A 21 -3.53 6.08 19.52
N GLY A 22 -3.68 7.34 19.09
CA GLY A 22 -3.79 7.69 17.67
C GLY A 22 -2.51 7.38 16.88
N GLN A 23 -1.34 7.59 17.49
CA GLN A 23 -0.05 7.26 16.88
C GLN A 23 0.13 5.74 16.71
N GLU A 24 -0.22 4.96 17.72
CA GLU A 24 -0.14 3.50 17.69
C GLU A 24 -1.10 2.91 16.66
N GLN A 25 -2.33 3.42 16.60
CA GLN A 25 -3.31 3.03 15.60
C GLN A 25 -2.79 3.31 14.19
N LEU A 26 -2.27 4.52 13.94
CA LEU A 26 -1.72 4.88 12.64
C LEU A 26 -0.52 4.02 12.25
N ALA A 27 0.39 3.75 13.19
CA ALA A 27 1.54 2.87 12.97
C ALA A 27 1.10 1.45 12.60
N ALA A 28 0.07 0.92 13.26
CA ALA A 28 -0.51 -0.38 12.94
C ALA A 28 -1.10 -0.39 11.51
N SER A 29 -1.81 0.65 11.10
CA SER A 29 -2.36 0.73 9.75
C SER A 29 -1.32 0.88 8.66
N ILE A 30 -0.23 1.61 8.89
CA ILE A 30 0.90 1.64 7.95
C ILE A 30 1.45 0.23 7.76
N LYS A 31 1.71 -0.49 8.86
CA LYS A 31 2.21 -1.86 8.82
C LYS A 31 1.28 -2.80 8.04
N GLN A 32 -0.03 -2.72 8.31
CA GLN A 32 -1.02 -3.52 7.59
C GLN A 32 -1.10 -3.18 6.10
N ALA A 33 -1.08 -1.88 5.75
CA ALA A 33 -1.06 -1.45 4.36
C ALA A 33 0.19 -1.92 3.63
N ARG A 34 1.34 -1.89 4.31
CA ARG A 34 2.62 -2.36 3.77
C ARG A 34 2.61 -3.88 3.54
N GLU A 35 2.16 -4.66 4.52
CA GLU A 35 2.06 -6.12 4.41
C GLU A 35 1.12 -6.51 3.25
N GLU A 36 -0.02 -5.85 3.13
CA GLU A 36 -0.98 -6.11 2.06
C GLU A 36 -0.44 -5.71 0.67
N ALA A 37 0.24 -4.55 0.56
CA ALA A 37 0.87 -4.14 -0.68
C ALA A 37 1.99 -5.12 -1.11
N ALA A 38 2.75 -5.67 -0.16
CA ALA A 38 3.78 -6.68 -0.43
C ALA A 38 3.17 -8.02 -0.88
N SER A 39 2.07 -8.44 -0.25
CA SER A 39 1.28 -9.59 -0.67
C SER A 39 0.76 -9.41 -2.10
N THR A 40 0.22 -8.24 -2.42
CA THR A 40 -0.28 -7.90 -3.76
C THR A 40 0.83 -7.89 -4.81
N ALA A 41 2.01 -7.33 -4.50
CA ALA A 41 3.18 -7.42 -5.37
C ALA A 41 3.56 -8.88 -5.68
N THR A 42 3.48 -9.77 -4.69
CA THR A 42 3.74 -11.20 -4.87
C THR A 42 2.68 -11.83 -5.77
N GLN A 43 1.40 -11.56 -5.53
CA GLN A 43 0.29 -12.08 -6.34
C GLN A 43 0.36 -11.62 -7.81
N LEU A 44 0.72 -10.35 -8.05
CA LEU A 44 0.95 -9.83 -9.40
C LEU A 44 2.07 -10.61 -10.12
N SER A 45 3.17 -10.87 -9.42
CA SER A 45 4.30 -11.65 -9.94
C SER A 45 3.91 -13.09 -10.27
N THR A 46 3.16 -13.75 -9.38
CA THR A 46 2.63 -15.10 -9.59
C THR A 46 1.76 -15.15 -10.84
N THR A 47 0.85 -14.19 -10.99
CA THR A 47 -0.09 -14.13 -12.13
C THR A 47 0.64 -13.92 -13.44
N LEU A 48 1.61 -13.00 -13.48
CA LEU A 48 2.42 -12.78 -14.68
C LEU A 48 3.29 -13.99 -15.01
N THR A 49 3.82 -14.67 -13.99
CA THR A 49 4.58 -15.91 -14.16
C THR A 49 3.71 -17.01 -14.77
N ALA A 50 2.47 -17.17 -14.29
CA ALA A 50 1.52 -18.13 -14.85
C ALA A 50 1.18 -17.81 -16.32
N LEU A 51 0.95 -16.53 -16.65
CA LEU A 51 0.74 -16.09 -18.02
C LEU A 51 1.94 -16.42 -18.93
N ASN A 52 3.16 -16.05 -18.49
CA ASN A 52 4.36 -16.29 -19.28
C ASN A 52 4.70 -17.77 -19.41
N THR A 53 4.39 -18.58 -18.40
CA THR A 53 4.49 -20.04 -18.47
C THR A 53 3.55 -20.59 -19.53
N LEU A 54 2.27 -20.20 -19.51
CA LEU A 54 1.29 -20.58 -20.54
C LEU A 54 1.77 -20.25 -21.96
N VAL A 55 2.32 -19.05 -22.15
CA VAL A 55 2.85 -18.60 -23.46
C VAL A 55 4.10 -19.39 -23.89
N GLY A 56 4.90 -19.89 -22.94
CA GLY A 56 6.12 -20.64 -23.20
C GLY A 56 5.93 -22.16 -23.35
N THR A 57 4.82 -22.71 -22.85
CA THR A 57 4.52 -24.14 -22.91
C THR A 57 4.29 -24.60 -24.34
N LYS A 58 4.75 -25.83 -24.64
CA LYS A 58 4.48 -26.55 -25.88
C LYS A 58 3.70 -27.82 -25.56
N GLY A 59 2.86 -28.28 -26.49
CA GLY A 59 2.03 -29.47 -26.29
C GLY A 59 0.69 -29.12 -25.64
N ASP A 60 0.29 -29.85 -24.60
CA ASP A 60 -0.98 -29.60 -23.90
C ASP A 60 -0.90 -28.31 -23.07
N LEU A 61 -1.68 -27.31 -23.48
CA LEU A 61 -1.73 -25.99 -22.89
C LEU A 61 -2.77 -25.88 -21.76
N ASN A 62 -3.70 -26.83 -21.67
CA ASN A 62 -4.84 -26.75 -20.74
C ASN A 62 -4.41 -26.59 -19.27
N PRO A 63 -3.41 -27.35 -18.75
CA PRO A 63 -3.00 -27.20 -17.35
C PRO A 63 -2.46 -25.79 -17.05
N CYS A 64 -1.63 -25.24 -17.93
CA CYS A 64 -1.08 -23.90 -17.77
C CYS A 64 -2.16 -22.82 -17.92
N TYR A 65 -3.13 -23.02 -18.80
CA TYR A 65 -4.25 -22.10 -18.98
C TYR A 65 -5.13 -22.05 -17.73
N GLN A 66 -5.50 -23.20 -17.15
CA GLN A 66 -6.28 -23.24 -15.92
C GLN A 66 -5.53 -22.62 -14.74
N ALA A 67 -4.21 -22.85 -14.65
CA ALA A 67 -3.37 -22.19 -13.65
C ALA A 67 -3.42 -20.67 -13.81
N PHE A 68 -3.14 -20.13 -15.01
CA PHE A 68 -3.23 -18.70 -15.30
C PHE A 68 -4.60 -18.10 -14.95
N ARG A 69 -5.68 -18.73 -15.43
CA ARG A 69 -7.06 -18.29 -15.20
C ARG A 69 -7.40 -18.21 -13.71
N SER A 70 -6.89 -19.15 -12.90
CA SER A 70 -7.14 -19.17 -11.46
C SER A 70 -6.46 -18.02 -10.69
N GLU A 71 -5.46 -17.37 -11.27
CA GLU A 71 -4.72 -16.26 -10.65
C GLU A 71 -5.38 -14.89 -10.85
N ILE A 72 -6.23 -14.75 -11.88
CA ILE A 72 -6.94 -13.49 -12.17
C ILE A 72 -7.81 -13.02 -10.99
N PRO A 73 -8.76 -13.83 -10.47
CA PRO A 73 -9.61 -13.39 -9.35
C PRO A 73 -8.83 -13.17 -8.05
N LYS A 74 -7.72 -13.91 -7.84
CA LYS A 74 -6.83 -13.68 -6.69
C LYS A 74 -6.14 -12.32 -6.77
N THR A 75 -5.73 -11.93 -7.97
CA THR A 75 -5.13 -10.61 -8.24
C THR A 75 -6.11 -9.46 -8.02
N GLU A 76 -7.34 -9.60 -8.49
CA GLU A 76 -8.40 -8.62 -8.26
C GLU A 76 -8.73 -8.49 -6.76
N SER A 77 -8.81 -9.61 -6.05
CA SER A 77 -9.03 -9.64 -4.60
C SER A 77 -7.90 -8.94 -3.84
N ALA A 78 -6.63 -9.28 -4.13
CA ALA A 78 -5.47 -8.66 -3.48
C ALA A 78 -5.43 -7.13 -3.69
N ALA A 79 -5.72 -6.66 -4.91
CA ALA A 79 -5.82 -5.23 -5.20
C ALA A 79 -6.96 -4.55 -4.43
N THR A 80 -8.10 -5.23 -4.28
CA THR A 80 -9.24 -4.72 -3.51
C THR A 80 -8.92 -4.58 -2.02
N VAL A 81 -8.28 -5.59 -1.43
CA VAL A 81 -7.87 -5.56 -0.02
C VAL A 81 -6.81 -4.48 0.21
N THR A 82 -5.81 -4.36 -0.68
CA THR A 82 -4.79 -3.29 -0.62
C THR A 82 -5.45 -1.91 -0.63
N ARG A 83 -6.41 -1.69 -1.52
CA ARG A 83 -7.15 -0.42 -1.59
C ARG A 83 -7.85 -0.12 -0.27
N ALA A 84 -8.55 -1.10 0.31
CA ALA A 84 -9.24 -0.92 1.58
C ALA A 84 -8.27 -0.57 2.71
N ARG A 85 -7.09 -1.19 2.76
CA ARG A 85 -6.04 -0.87 3.75
C ARG A 85 -5.51 0.55 3.59
N LEU A 86 -5.28 1.01 2.37
CA LEU A 86 -4.84 2.38 2.10
C LEU A 86 -5.92 3.42 2.49
N GLU A 87 -7.19 3.11 2.25
CA GLU A 87 -8.31 3.97 2.67
C GLU A 87 -8.41 4.07 4.20
N THR A 88 -8.24 2.95 4.92
CA THR A 88 -8.17 2.95 6.40
C THR A 88 -6.98 3.77 6.90
N MET A 89 -5.78 3.50 6.37
CA MET A 89 -4.57 4.26 6.71
C MET A 89 -4.74 5.76 6.49
N THR A 90 -5.43 6.16 5.40
CA THR A 90 -5.70 7.57 5.08
C THR A 90 -6.60 8.22 6.14
N LYS A 91 -7.68 7.56 6.54
CA LYS A 91 -8.60 8.07 7.57
C LYS A 91 -7.93 8.22 8.93
N GLU A 92 -7.11 7.24 9.31
CA GLU A 92 -6.37 7.29 10.57
C GLU A 92 -5.29 8.37 10.57
N ARG A 93 -4.62 8.56 9.42
CA ARG A 93 -3.69 9.67 9.20
C ARG A 93 -4.37 11.02 9.43
N GLU A 94 -5.54 11.22 8.83
CA GLU A 94 -6.29 12.48 8.95
C GLU A 94 -6.66 12.78 10.41
N ASN A 95 -7.11 11.77 11.14
CA ASN A 95 -7.43 11.90 12.55
C ASN A 95 -6.21 12.26 13.39
N TYR A 96 -5.14 11.47 13.28
CA TYR A 96 -3.94 11.68 14.06
C TYR A 96 -3.26 13.03 13.74
N PHE A 97 -3.19 13.42 12.47
CA PHE A 97 -2.51 14.66 12.06
C PHE A 97 -3.26 15.91 12.48
N ARG A 98 -4.59 15.88 12.47
CA ARG A 98 -5.41 16.96 13.01
C ARG A 98 -5.09 17.18 14.49
N ASP A 99 -5.06 16.11 15.27
CA ASP A 99 -4.84 16.18 16.72
C ASP A 99 -3.38 16.58 17.04
N TRP A 100 -2.41 16.09 16.26
CA TRP A 100 -1.01 16.50 16.33
C TRP A 100 -0.85 18.00 15.99
N GLN A 101 -1.52 18.49 14.94
CA GLN A 101 -1.50 19.90 14.56
C GLN A 101 -2.06 20.81 15.66
N ALA A 102 -3.17 20.40 16.30
CA ALA A 102 -3.75 21.13 17.43
C ALA A 102 -2.77 21.21 18.62
N THR A 103 -2.05 20.11 18.90
CA THR A 103 -1.01 20.07 19.92
C THR A 103 0.13 21.04 19.60
N ILE A 104 0.57 21.11 18.34
CA ILE A 104 1.62 22.04 17.89
C ILE A 104 1.19 23.50 18.07
N GLN A 105 -0.07 23.83 17.77
CA GLN A 105 -0.61 25.19 17.94
C GLN A 105 -0.63 25.64 19.41
N GLY A 106 -0.74 24.71 20.36
CA GLY A 106 -0.64 24.98 21.79
C GLY A 106 0.78 25.20 22.32
N ILE A 107 1.83 25.02 21.50
CA ILE A 107 3.23 25.18 21.95
C ILE A 107 3.60 26.67 22.00
N ASN A 108 3.82 27.19 23.21
CA ASN A 108 4.20 28.59 23.43
C ASN A 108 5.64 28.93 23.01
N ASN A 109 6.56 27.94 23.03
CA ASN A 109 7.96 28.16 22.66
C ASN A 109 8.11 28.12 21.11
N PRO A 110 8.47 29.24 20.44
CA PRO A 110 8.48 29.28 18.97
C PRO A 110 9.50 28.31 18.34
N SER A 111 10.62 28.05 19.01
CA SER A 111 11.64 27.11 18.53
C SER A 111 11.14 25.67 18.59
N LEU A 112 10.45 25.29 19.68
CA LEU A 112 9.85 23.97 19.82
C LEU A 112 8.68 23.78 18.86
N GLN A 113 7.81 24.80 18.71
CA GLN A 113 6.71 24.79 17.75
C GLN A 113 7.21 24.57 16.32
N LYS A 114 8.22 25.34 15.89
CA LYS A 114 8.83 25.19 14.56
C LYS A 114 9.43 23.80 14.34
N LYS A 115 10.08 23.21 15.36
CA LYS A 115 10.63 21.85 15.28
C LYS A 115 9.53 20.80 15.17
N ALA A 116 8.44 20.94 15.92
CA ALA A 116 7.31 20.02 15.88
C ALA A 116 6.55 20.10 14.55
N GLN A 117 6.30 21.31 14.04
CA GLN A 117 5.69 21.51 12.72
C GLN A 117 6.50 20.84 11.60
N LYS A 118 7.82 21.01 11.60
CA LYS A 118 8.69 20.34 10.61
C LYS A 118 8.56 18.81 10.63
N ARG A 119 8.27 18.21 11.79
CA ARG A 119 8.07 16.74 11.90
C ARG A 119 6.73 16.32 11.30
N LEU A 120 5.67 17.08 11.58
CA LEU A 120 4.35 16.85 10.96
C LEU A 120 4.41 17.03 9.44
N ASP A 121 5.04 18.09 8.94
CA ASP A 121 5.19 18.34 7.51
C ASP A 121 5.98 17.23 6.81
N ALA A 122 7.04 16.72 7.45
CA ALA A 122 7.82 15.60 6.92
C ALA A 122 6.99 14.31 6.86
N ALA A 123 6.19 14.02 7.90
CA ALA A 123 5.31 12.87 7.91
C ALA A 123 4.23 12.97 6.82
N ALA A 124 3.57 14.13 6.69
CA ALA A 124 2.59 14.41 5.65
C ALA A 124 3.14 14.20 4.25
N LYS A 125 4.34 14.71 3.98
CA LYS A 125 5.01 14.50 2.68
C LYS A 125 5.23 13.03 2.36
N SER A 126 5.63 12.21 3.34
CA SER A 126 5.79 10.77 3.12
C SER A 126 4.46 10.07 2.82
N TYR A 127 3.38 10.44 3.50
CA TYR A 127 2.04 9.91 3.20
C TYR A 127 1.56 10.27 1.80
N ASP A 128 1.71 11.54 1.41
CA ASP A 128 1.27 12.00 0.10
C ASP A 128 2.03 11.27 -1.01
N LYS A 129 3.32 10.99 -0.79
CA LYS A 129 4.11 10.16 -1.69
C LYS A 129 3.58 8.72 -1.78
N VAL A 130 3.22 8.07 -0.68
CA VAL A 130 2.60 6.73 -0.73
C VAL A 130 1.30 6.77 -1.55
N GLN A 131 0.47 7.79 -1.36
CA GLN A 131 -0.77 7.93 -2.14
C GLN A 131 -0.51 8.15 -3.63
N GLU A 132 0.48 8.96 -3.99
CA GLU A 132 0.90 9.19 -5.37
C GLU A 132 1.35 7.89 -6.05
N GLU A 133 2.24 7.14 -5.41
CA GLU A 133 2.75 5.87 -5.95
C GLU A 133 1.63 4.83 -6.09
N MET A 134 0.76 4.70 -5.08
CA MET A 134 -0.36 3.74 -5.14
C MET A 134 -1.43 4.15 -6.16
N LYS A 135 -1.60 5.46 -6.40
CA LYS A 135 -2.44 5.95 -7.50
C LYS A 135 -1.83 5.60 -8.85
N ALA A 136 -0.53 5.82 -9.04
CA ALA A 136 0.18 5.45 -10.26
C ALA A 136 0.10 3.93 -10.53
N ALA A 137 0.23 3.11 -9.47
CA ALA A 137 0.02 1.67 -9.54
C ALA A 137 -1.41 1.34 -9.99
N ALA A 138 -2.43 1.97 -9.41
CA ALA A 138 -3.84 1.73 -9.76
C ALA A 138 -4.15 2.09 -11.22
N ASP A 139 -3.58 3.19 -11.73
CA ASP A 139 -3.78 3.64 -13.11
C ASP A 139 -3.21 2.64 -14.13
N LYS A 140 -2.14 1.91 -13.80
CA LYS A 140 -1.56 0.83 -14.63
C LYS A 140 -2.11 -0.55 -14.33
N PHE A 141 -2.68 -0.76 -13.15
CA PHE A 141 -3.31 -2.01 -12.77
C PHE A 141 -4.59 -2.26 -13.56
N ARG A 142 -5.39 -1.22 -13.84
CA ARG A 142 -6.60 -1.33 -14.66
C ARG A 142 -6.35 -1.92 -16.07
N PRO A 143 -5.45 -1.36 -16.90
CA PRO A 143 -5.15 -1.95 -18.20
C PRO A 143 -4.46 -3.31 -18.08
N PHE A 144 -3.63 -3.54 -17.05
CA PHE A 144 -3.08 -4.88 -16.78
C PHE A 144 -4.18 -5.93 -16.58
N LEU A 145 -5.14 -5.68 -15.68
CA LEU A 145 -6.23 -6.61 -15.40
C LEU A 145 -7.15 -6.80 -16.61
N SER A 146 -7.36 -5.74 -17.40
CA SER A 146 -8.08 -5.82 -18.68
C SER A 146 -7.38 -6.77 -19.66
N ASP A 147 -6.07 -6.62 -19.84
CA ASP A 147 -5.28 -7.50 -20.72
C ASP A 147 -5.38 -8.96 -20.27
N LEU A 148 -5.32 -9.24 -18.96
CA LEU A 148 -5.48 -10.60 -18.43
C LEU A 148 -6.88 -11.17 -18.73
N SER A 149 -7.92 -10.36 -18.53
CA SER A 149 -9.30 -10.77 -18.80
C SER A 149 -9.55 -11.06 -20.28
N ASP A 150 -8.99 -10.25 -21.18
CA ASP A 150 -9.13 -10.45 -22.62
C ASP A 150 -8.38 -11.69 -23.09
N ILE A 151 -7.21 -11.97 -22.50
CA ILE A 151 -6.48 -13.22 -22.73
C ILE A 151 -7.30 -14.44 -22.29
N ASP A 152 -7.90 -14.42 -21.09
CA ASP A 152 -8.77 -15.50 -20.60
C ASP A 152 -9.95 -15.75 -21.56
N LYS A 153 -10.65 -14.68 -21.95
CA LYS A 153 -11.80 -14.78 -22.87
C LYS A 153 -11.39 -15.35 -24.23
N ALA A 154 -10.30 -14.87 -24.80
CA ALA A 154 -9.82 -15.32 -26.11
C ALA A 154 -9.42 -16.79 -26.11
N LEU A 155 -8.77 -17.27 -25.04
CA LEU A 155 -8.37 -18.67 -24.92
C LEU A 155 -9.51 -19.61 -24.49
N SER A 156 -10.59 -19.10 -23.91
CA SER A 156 -11.65 -19.93 -23.31
C SER A 156 -12.26 -20.97 -24.26
N HIS A 157 -12.18 -20.74 -25.57
CA HIS A 157 -12.62 -21.67 -26.62
C HIS A 157 -11.49 -22.15 -27.56
N ASP A 158 -10.28 -21.61 -27.43
CA ASP A 158 -9.16 -21.84 -28.33
C ASP A 158 -7.83 -21.89 -27.57
N VAL A 159 -7.70 -22.87 -26.66
CA VAL A 159 -6.44 -23.15 -25.94
C VAL A 159 -5.46 -23.89 -26.84
N THR A 160 -5.11 -23.29 -27.98
CA THR A 160 -4.20 -23.83 -28.99
C THR A 160 -2.98 -22.93 -29.17
N ALA A 161 -1.97 -23.43 -29.89
CA ALA A 161 -0.79 -22.64 -30.22
C ALA A 161 -1.13 -21.40 -31.07
N ASP A 162 -2.13 -21.48 -31.94
CA ASP A 162 -2.59 -20.35 -32.75
C ASP A 162 -3.37 -19.33 -31.91
N GLY A 163 -4.20 -19.80 -30.97
CA GLY A 163 -4.83 -18.97 -29.95
C GLY A 163 -3.80 -18.16 -29.16
N ILE A 164 -2.75 -18.82 -28.63
CA ILE A 164 -1.62 -18.15 -27.95
C ILE A 164 -0.92 -17.13 -28.85
N LYS A 165 -0.68 -17.48 -30.12
CA LYS A 165 -0.03 -16.60 -31.09
C LYS A 165 -0.84 -15.34 -31.38
N SER A 166 -2.17 -15.45 -31.43
CA SER A 166 -3.09 -14.34 -31.72
C SER A 166 -3.02 -13.22 -30.66
N MET A 167 -2.70 -13.55 -29.41
CA MET A 167 -2.70 -12.61 -28.28
C MET A 167 -1.32 -12.02 -27.97
N LYS A 168 -0.31 -12.23 -28.82
CA LYS A 168 1.08 -11.81 -28.57
C LYS A 168 1.21 -10.31 -28.23
N SER A 169 0.40 -9.45 -28.82
CA SER A 169 0.35 -8.01 -28.51
C SER A 169 -0.20 -7.76 -27.11
N THR A 170 -1.32 -8.40 -26.74
CA THR A 170 -1.95 -8.29 -25.42
C THR A 170 -1.05 -8.81 -24.31
N VAL A 171 -0.37 -9.93 -24.52
CA VAL A 171 0.64 -10.47 -23.58
C VAL A 171 1.80 -9.47 -23.36
N ARG A 172 2.25 -8.80 -24.44
CA ARG A 172 3.29 -7.76 -24.34
C ARG A 172 2.79 -6.56 -23.55
N SER A 173 1.54 -6.13 -23.76
CA SER A 173 0.90 -5.06 -23.00
C SER A 173 0.81 -5.40 -21.51
N ALA A 174 0.34 -6.61 -21.16
CA ALA A 174 0.27 -7.07 -19.78
C ALA A 174 1.64 -7.05 -19.09
N ASN A 175 2.67 -7.59 -19.74
CA ASN A 175 4.05 -7.55 -19.24
C ASN A 175 4.58 -6.12 -19.06
N TRP A 176 4.21 -5.20 -19.95
CA TRP A 176 4.60 -3.79 -19.84
C TRP A 176 3.89 -3.13 -18.66
N ASN A 177 2.55 -3.22 -18.59
CA ASN A 177 1.76 -2.64 -17.51
C ASN A 177 2.21 -3.17 -16.13
N TYR A 178 2.46 -4.48 -16.00
CA TYR A 178 3.00 -5.07 -14.78
C TYR A 178 4.27 -4.38 -14.27
N LYS A 179 5.21 -4.02 -15.15
CA LYS A 179 6.46 -3.37 -14.74
C LYS A 179 6.20 -2.03 -14.04
N PHE A 180 5.23 -1.25 -14.53
CA PHE A 180 4.87 0.01 -13.89
C PHE A 180 4.15 -0.20 -12.57
N VAL A 181 3.19 -1.14 -12.51
CA VAL A 181 2.48 -1.47 -11.27
C VAL A 181 3.48 -1.93 -10.20
N SER A 182 4.36 -2.88 -10.54
CA SER A 182 5.35 -3.43 -9.64
C SER A 182 6.36 -2.38 -9.15
N SER A 183 6.81 -1.48 -10.04
CA SER A 183 7.72 -0.39 -9.65
C SER A 183 7.05 0.57 -8.66
N ALA A 184 5.83 1.01 -8.95
CA ALA A 184 5.11 1.95 -8.09
C ALA A 184 4.81 1.33 -6.72
N ILE A 185 4.37 0.06 -6.67
CA ILE A 185 4.18 -0.66 -5.39
C ILE A 185 5.51 -0.74 -4.61
N LYS A 186 6.63 -1.02 -5.28
CA LYS A 186 7.95 -1.06 -4.63
C LYS A 186 8.33 0.29 -4.02
N ASP A 187 8.06 1.38 -4.71
CA ASP A 187 8.36 2.72 -4.21
C ASP A 187 7.45 3.12 -3.03
N ALA A 188 6.15 2.73 -3.08
CA ALA A 188 5.23 2.86 -1.96
C ALA A 188 5.69 2.05 -0.73
N LEU A 189 6.09 0.79 -0.91
CA LEU A 189 6.63 -0.07 0.15
C LEU A 189 7.85 0.55 0.82
N LYS A 190 8.79 1.06 0.01
CA LYS A 190 9.99 1.74 0.51
C LYS A 190 9.64 2.98 1.33
N GLU A 191 8.60 3.71 0.96
CA GLU A 191 8.18 4.90 1.72
C GLU A 191 7.44 4.51 3.01
N MET A 192 6.57 3.51 2.99
CA MET A 192 5.92 2.96 4.20
C MET A 192 6.95 2.41 5.20
N ASP A 193 7.99 1.71 4.75
CA ASP A 193 9.10 1.26 5.61
C ASP A 193 9.81 2.43 6.31
N LYS A 194 9.95 3.58 5.65
CA LYS A 194 10.53 4.78 6.29
C LYS A 194 9.58 5.36 7.32
N MET A 195 8.28 5.41 7.01
CA MET A 195 7.26 5.93 7.91
C MET A 195 7.19 5.10 9.19
N GLU A 196 7.21 3.77 9.09
CA GLU A 196 7.26 2.87 10.26
C GLU A 196 8.47 3.20 11.14
N LYS A 197 9.68 3.27 10.56
CA LYS A 197 10.90 3.61 11.30
C LYS A 197 10.84 4.99 11.95
N ALA A 198 10.28 5.98 11.26
CA ALA A 198 10.15 7.34 11.75
C ALA A 198 9.16 7.43 12.93
N LEU A 199 8.10 6.61 12.94
CA LEU A 199 7.14 6.55 14.04
C LEU A 199 7.69 5.77 15.23
N SER A 200 8.40 4.66 15.02
CA SER A 200 9.04 3.89 16.10
C SER A 200 10.11 4.70 16.84
N ALA A 201 10.88 5.51 16.12
CA ALA A 201 11.90 6.39 16.70
C ALA A 201 11.33 7.57 17.52
N GLN A 202 10.02 7.83 17.44
CA GLN A 202 9.35 8.85 18.26
C GLN A 202 8.78 8.28 19.56
N SER A 203 8.65 6.95 19.64
CA SER A 203 8.17 6.23 20.83
C SER A 203 9.30 5.81 21.80
N SER A 204 10.57 6.05 21.41
CA SER A 204 11.78 5.74 22.19
C SER A 204 12.39 7.00 22.78
#